data_AF-A0A0W8JDS5-F1
#
_entry.id   AF-A0A0W8JDS5-F1
#
_cell.length_a   1.000
_cell.length_b   1.000
_cell.length_c   1.000
_cell.angle_alpha   90.00
_cell.angle_beta   90.00
_cell.angle_gamma   90.00
#
_symmetry.space_group_name_H-M   'P 1'
#
loop_
_entity.id
_entity.type
_entity.pdbx_description
1 polymer ?
#
loop_
_entity_poly.entity_id
_entity_poly.type
_entity_poly.pdbx_seq_one_letter_code
_entity_poly.pdbx_strand_id
1 'polypeptide(L)'
;MLKIKELEYNLDKLNELAASRNSKQGVKVYEGALDKLRKVKSTDEFNELLDKVLKALSGIEAHGFFTDEEYECVTNIRSIKKA
;
A
#
# COMPACT_ATOMS: atom_id res chain seq x y z
N MET A 1 2.93 -6.89 15.05
CA MET A 1 2.56 -7.94 14.07
C MET A 1 1.23 -7.68 13.38
N LEU A 2 0.17 -7.23 14.08
CA LEU A 2 -1.14 -6.96 13.45
C LEU A 2 -1.06 -5.89 12.33
N LYS A 3 -0.42 -4.74 12.60
CA LYS A 3 -0.21 -3.66 11.60
C LYS A 3 0.53 -4.10 10.33
N ILE A 4 1.45 -5.06 10.44
CA ILE A 4 2.17 -5.63 9.28
C ILE A 4 1.20 -6.44 8.42
N LYS A 5 0.37 -7.29 9.03
CA LYS A 5 -0.64 -8.08 8.31
C LYS A 5 -1.72 -7.21 7.67
N GLU A 6 -2.12 -6.13 8.36
CA GLU A 6 -3.06 -5.15 7.80
C GLU A 6 -2.48 -4.45 6.57
N LEU A 7 -1.21 -4.02 6.64
CA LEU A 7 -0.54 -3.42 5.49
C LEU A 7 -0.39 -4.41 4.34
N GLU A 8 0.02 -5.65 4.63
CA GLU A 8 0.17 -6.74 3.66
C GLU A 8 -1.15 -7.01 2.93
N TYR A 9 -2.24 -7.24 3.67
CA TYR A 9 -3.56 -7.50 3.11
C TYR A 9 -4.04 -6.40 2.16
N ASN A 10 -3.92 -5.13 2.57
CA ASN A 10 -4.38 -4.02 1.74
C ASN A 10 -3.48 -3.82 0.51
N LEU A 11 -2.17 -4.08 0.60
CA LEU A 11 -1.26 -4.02 -0.53
C LEU A 11 -1.51 -5.14 -1.55
N ASP A 12 -1.74 -6.37 -1.08
CA ASP A 12 -2.12 -7.49 -1.95
C ASP A 12 -3.43 -7.19 -2.69
N LYS A 13 -4.44 -6.69 -1.97
CA LYS A 13 -5.73 -6.33 -2.57
C LYS A 13 -5.57 -5.21 -3.61
N LEU A 14 -4.81 -4.16 -3.30
CA LEU A 14 -4.48 -3.09 -4.25
C LEU A 14 -3.75 -3.62 -5.48
N ASN A 15 -2.87 -4.61 -5.32
CA ASN A 15 -2.15 -5.24 -6.42
C ASN A 15 -3.09 -6.01 -7.35
N GLU A 16 -4.00 -6.81 -6.80
CA GLU A 16 -5.02 -7.52 -7.58
C GLU A 16 -5.92 -6.55 -8.37
N LEU A 17 -6.40 -5.49 -7.71
CA LEU A 17 -7.25 -4.48 -8.34
C LEU A 17 -6.51 -3.72 -9.45
N ALA A 18 -5.28 -3.27 -9.18
CA ALA A 18 -4.46 -2.60 -10.18
C ALA A 18 -4.12 -3.51 -11.37
N ALA A 19 -3.83 -4.79 -11.13
CA ALA A 19 -3.56 -5.76 -12.18
C ALA A 19 -4.80 -6.01 -13.05
N SER A 20 -5.98 -6.18 -12.44
CA SER A 20 -7.24 -6.44 -13.18
C SER A 20 -7.62 -5.31 -14.14
N ARG A 21 -7.27 -4.06 -13.82
CA ARG A 21 -7.50 -2.89 -14.70
C ARG A 21 -6.27 -2.45 -15.49
N ASN A 22 -5.23 -3.28 -15.54
CA ASN A 22 -3.98 -3.04 -16.30
C ASN A 22 -3.21 -1.76 -15.88
N SER A 23 -3.30 -1.36 -14.61
CA SER A 23 -2.54 -0.25 -14.03
C SER A 23 -1.11 -0.68 -13.70
N LYS A 24 -0.24 -0.67 -14.71
CA LYS A 24 1.17 -1.13 -14.58
C LYS A 24 1.98 -0.36 -13.54
N GLN A 25 1.66 0.92 -13.32
CA GLN A 25 2.35 1.74 -12.32
C GLN A 25 1.94 1.33 -10.90
N GLY A 26 0.64 1.11 -10.67
CA GLY A 26 0.14 0.66 -9.36
C GLY A 26 0.75 -0.68 -8.97
N VAL A 27 0.70 -1.67 -9.87
CA VAL A 27 1.28 -3.01 -9.66
C VAL A 27 2.75 -2.93 -9.20
N LYS A 28 3.59 -2.18 -9.93
CA LYS A 28 5.01 -2.03 -9.56
C LYS A 28 5.23 -1.43 -8.18
N VAL A 29 4.38 -0.46 -7.78
CA VAL A 29 4.46 0.16 -6.46
C VAL A 29 4.09 -0.84 -5.38
N TYR A 30 3.01 -1.59 -5.55
CA TYR A 30 2.49 -2.51 -4.55
C TYR A 30 3.36 -3.75 -4.39
N GLU A 31 3.81 -4.37 -5.49
CA GLU A 31 4.76 -5.48 -5.45
C GLU A 31 6.07 -5.08 -4.75
N GLY A 32 6.62 -3.91 -5.09
CA GLY A 32 7.83 -3.40 -4.46
C GLY A 32 7.67 -3.09 -2.96
N ALA A 33 6.47 -2.73 -2.52
CA ALA A 33 6.15 -2.53 -1.11
C ALA A 33 6.03 -3.87 -0.36
N LEU A 34 5.35 -4.86 -0.95
CA LEU A 34 5.20 -6.21 -0.40
C LEU A 34 6.56 -6.89 -0.21
N ASP A 35 7.44 -6.79 -1.20
CA ASP A 35 8.79 -7.37 -1.13
C ASP A 35 9.67 -6.73 -0.03
N LYS A 36 9.46 -5.43 0.24
CA LYS A 36 10.13 -4.75 1.35
C LYS A 36 9.51 -5.15 2.69
N LEU A 37 8.19 -5.28 2.76
CA LEU A 37 7.46 -5.65 3.97
C LEU A 37 7.91 -7.01 4.52
N ARG A 38 8.15 -7.98 3.63
CA ARG A 38 8.69 -9.32 3.98
C ARG A 38 10.08 -9.29 4.64
N LYS A 39 10.82 -8.19 4.49
CA LYS A 39 12.19 -8.03 4.99
C LYS A 39 12.26 -7.17 6.25
N VAL A 40 11.15 -6.57 6.66
CA VAL A 40 11.06 -5.72 7.85
C VAL A 40 11.34 -6.54 9.11
N LYS A 41 12.28 -6.05 9.93
CA LYS A 41 12.69 -6.69 11.20
C LYS A 41 12.43 -5.80 12.42
N SER A 42 12.13 -4.53 12.21
CA SER A 42 11.92 -3.56 13.30
C SER A 42 10.70 -2.68 13.04
N THR A 43 10.21 -2.06 14.12
CA THR A 43 9.11 -1.08 14.04
C THR A 43 9.53 0.17 13.25
N ASP A 44 10.79 0.58 13.32
CA ASP A 44 11.29 1.75 12.59
C ASP A 44 11.33 1.48 11.08
N GLU A 45 11.82 0.31 10.67
CA GLU A 45 11.79 -0.12 9.27
C GLU A 45 10.35 -0.22 8.74
N PHE A 46 9.42 -0.71 9.57
CA PHE A 46 8.00 -0.73 9.23
C PHE A 46 7.45 0.68 9.00
N ASN A 47 7.72 1.61 9.92
CA ASN A 47 7.23 2.98 9.84
C ASN A 47 7.80 3.72 8.61
N GLU A 48 9.08 3.53 8.30
CA GLU A 48 9.68 4.07 7.09
C GLU A 48 9.04 3.53 5.81
N LEU A 49 8.75 2.22 5.77
CA LEU A 49 8.06 1.60 4.65
C LEU A 49 6.65 2.15 4.51
N LEU A 50 5.90 2.25 5.61
CA LEU A 50 4.55 2.79 5.64
C LEU A 50 4.53 4.24 5.09
N ASP A 51 5.50 5.06 5.45
CA ASP A 51 5.61 6.44 4.96
C ASP A 51 5.87 6.51 3.45
N LYS A 52 6.72 5.61 2.94
CA LYS A 52 6.98 5.48 1.51
C LYS A 52 5.72 5.04 0.76
N VAL A 53 4.96 4.09 1.32
CA VAL A 53 3.67 3.64 0.75
C VAL A 53 2.66 4.79 0.72
N LEU A 54 2.45 5.48 1.83
CA LEU A 54 1.51 6.61 1.91
C LEU A 54 1.85 7.74 0.93
N LYS A 55 3.14 8.05 0.76
CA LYS A 55 3.60 9.01 -0.24
C LYS A 55 3.30 8.55 -1.66
N ALA A 56 3.52 7.27 -1.98
CA ALA A 56 3.22 6.72 -3.29
C ALA A 56 1.71 6.76 -3.59
N LEU A 57 0.86 6.38 -2.63
CA LEU A 57 -0.60 6.44 -2.76
C LEU A 57 -1.09 7.87 -3.02
N SER A 58 -0.52 8.85 -2.31
CA SER A 58 -0.82 10.27 -2.54
C SER A 58 -0.43 10.73 -3.95
N GLY A 59 0.70 10.23 -4.48
CA GLY A 59 1.12 10.50 -5.85
C GLY A 59 0.19 9.88 -6.90
N ILE A 60 -0.29 8.67 -6.67
CA ILE A 60 -1.27 7.99 -7.55
C ILE A 60 -2.60 8.77 -7.55
N GLU A 61 -3.06 9.22 -6.39
CA GLU A 61 -4.28 10.01 -6.26
C GLU A 61 -4.16 11.38 -6.95
N ALA A 62 -3.01 12.05 -6.83
CA ALA A 62 -2.79 13.36 -7.42
C ALA A 62 -2.71 13.35 -8.96
N HIS A 63 -2.29 12.23 -9.55
CA HIS A 63 -2.04 12.11 -10.99
C HIS A 63 -2.93 11.07 -11.69
N GLY A 64 -3.85 10.45 -10.96
CA GLY A 64 -4.71 9.38 -11.43
C GLY A 64 -6.01 9.33 -10.64
N PHE A 65 -6.59 8.13 -10.53
CA PHE A 65 -7.77 7.90 -9.71
C PHE A 65 -7.74 6.49 -9.14
N PHE A 66 -8.26 6.34 -7.93
CA PHE A 66 -8.61 5.05 -7.34
C PHE A 66 -10.06 4.70 -7.68
N THR A 67 -10.35 3.42 -7.86
CA THR A 67 -11.73 2.93 -7.76
C THR A 67 -12.21 3.00 -6.31
N ASP A 68 -13.52 2.87 -6.08
CA ASP A 68 -14.06 2.86 -4.72
C ASP A 68 -13.43 1.76 -3.84
N GLU A 69 -13.22 0.56 -4.41
CA GLU A 69 -12.56 -0.56 -3.72
C GLU A 69 -11.07 -0.27 -3.44
N GLU A 70 -10.35 0.32 -4.40
CA GLU A 70 -8.95 0.73 -4.18
C GLU A 70 -8.89 1.81 -3.08
N TYR A 71 -9.84 2.74 -3.08
CA TYR A 71 -9.90 3.83 -2.11
C TYR A 71 -10.20 3.35 -0.68
N GLU A 72 -10.99 2.29 -0.52
CA GLU A 72 -11.20 1.62 0.77
C GLU A 72 -9.87 1.07 1.32
N CYS A 73 -9.10 0.36 0.50
CA CYS A 73 -7.78 -0.13 0.88
C CYS A 73 -6.82 1.01 1.26
N VAL A 74 -6.81 2.10 0.48
CA VAL A 74 -6.00 3.30 0.77
C VAL A 74 -6.38 3.91 2.11
N THR A 75 -7.68 3.97 2.42
CA THR A 75 -8.20 4.51 3.69
C THR A 75 -7.79 3.64 4.88
N ASN A 76 -7.82 2.32 4.72
CA ASN A 76 -7.34 1.39 5.74
C ASN A 76 -5.84 1.58 6.00
N ILE A 77 -5.02 1.69 4.96
CA ILE A 77 -3.57 1.95 5.09
C ILE A 77 -3.31 3.27 5.81
N ARG A 78 -4.05 4.35 5.49
CA ARG A 78 -3.94 5.65 6.18
C ARG A 78 -4.27 5.55 7.66
N SER A 79 -5.14 4.63 8.06
CA SER A 79 -5.55 4.44 9.45
C SER A 79 -4.48 3.72 10.28
N ILE A 80 -3.65 2.88 9.66
CA ILE A 80 -2.52 2.18 10.34
C ILE A 80 -1.57 3.18 11.02
N LYS A 81 -1.34 4.35 10.40
CA LYS A 81 -0.46 5.39 10.95
C LYS A 81 -1.09 6.21 12.08
N LYS A 82 -2.42 6.22 12.18
CA LYS A 82 -3.16 6.96 13.21
C LYS A 82 -3.41 6.13 14.47
N ALA A 83 -3.41 4.81 14.33
CA ALA A 83 -3.43 3.83 15.43
C ALA A 83 -2.03 3.61 16.01
#